data_AF-A0A660M5Z4-F1
#
_entry.id   AF-A0A660M5Z4-F1
#
_cell.length_a   1.000
_cell.length_b   1.000
_cell.length_c   1.000
_cell.angle_alpha   90.00
_cell.angle_beta   90.00
_cell.angle_gamma   90.00
#
_symmetry.space_group_name_H-M   'P 1'
#
loop_
_entity.id
_entity.type
_entity.pdbx_description
1 polymer ?
#
loop_
_entity_poly.entity_id
_entity_poly.type
_entity_poly.pdbx_seq_one_letter_code
_entity_poly.pdbx_strand_id
1 'polypeptide(L)' 'MEIKPIALRIMHPELYEKVIELSKDQNISLNMAINMLLGYAFNEIERQNKKFEKKVVFEAK' A
#
# COMPACT_ATOMS: atom_id res chain seq x y z
N MET A 1 -4.62 -21.70 -0.33
CA MET A 1 -5.14 -20.57 -1.13
C MET A 1 -4.01 -20.16 -2.07
N GLU A 2 -4.25 -20.14 -3.39
CA GLU A 2 -3.22 -19.77 -4.36
C GLU A 2 -3.12 -18.24 -4.45
N ILE A 3 -1.91 -17.68 -4.35
CA ILE A 3 -1.68 -16.24 -4.47
C ILE A 3 -1.58 -15.90 -5.97
N LYS A 4 -2.53 -15.10 -6.46
CA LYS A 4 -2.52 -14.63 -7.85
C LYS A 4 -1.82 -13.26 -7.95
N PRO A 5 -0.98 -13.02 -8.98
CA PRO A 5 -0.39 -11.72 -9.18
C PRO A 5 -1.46 -10.68 -9.49
N ILE A 6 -1.27 -9.46 -8.96
CA ILE A 6 -2.16 -8.32 -9.18
C ILE A 6 -1.35 -7.23 -9.88
N ALA A 7 -1.87 -6.71 -10.99
CA ALA A 7 -1.32 -5.51 -11.60
C ALA A 7 -1.78 -4.29 -10.79
N LEU A 8 -0.84 -3.60 -10.13
CA LEU A 8 -1.12 -2.40 -9.35
C LEU A 8 -0.68 -1.15 -10.11
N ARG A 9 -1.57 -0.16 -10.21
CA ARG A 9 -1.24 1.20 -10.64
C ARG A 9 -1.37 2.15 -9.47
N ILE A 10 -0.26 2.77 -9.07
CA ILE A 10 -0.28 3.83 -8.06
C ILE A 10 -0.63 5.14 -8.79
N MET A 11 -1.83 5.67 -8.53
CA MET A 11 -2.34 6.86 -9.24
C MET A 11 -1.77 8.19 -8.70
N HIS A 12 -1.16 8.18 -7.51
CA HIS A 12 -0.61 9.38 -6.88
C HIS A 12 0.92 9.36 -6.97
N PRO A 13 1.55 10.28 -7.70
CA PRO A 13 3.01 10.33 -7.87
C PRO A 13 3.76 10.36 -6.53
N GLU A 14 3.28 11.15 -5.57
CA GLU A 14 3.89 11.23 -4.23
C GLU A 14 3.89 9.89 -3.48
N LEU A 15 2.83 9.08 -3.64
CA LEU A 15 2.77 7.76 -3.03
C LEU A 15 3.74 6.81 -3.72
N TYR A 16 3.87 6.91 -5.04
CA TYR A 16 4.83 6.13 -5.80
C TYR A 16 6.26 6.42 -5.35
N GLU A 17 6.62 7.70 -5.21
CA GLU A 17 7.94 8.12 -4.72
C GLU A 17 8.23 7.59 -3.32
N LYS A 18 7.30 7.74 -2.37
CA LYS A 18 7.45 7.22 -1.00
C LYS A 18 7.69 5.70 -0.96
N VAL A 19 7.01 4.94 -1.80
CA VAL A 19 7.18 3.47 -1.86
C VAL A 19 8.54 3.10 -2.47
N ILE A 20 9.01 3.86 -3.47
CA ILE A 20 10.35 3.69 -4.07
C ILE A 20 11.45 4.01 -3.05
N GLU A 21 11.31 5.10 -2.29
CA GLU A 21 12.26 5.49 -1.24
C GLU A 21 12.33 4.41 -0.15
N LEU A 22 11.18 3.96 0.37
CA LEU A 22 11.13 2.89 1.37
C LEU A 22 11.84 1.61 0.89
N SER A 23 11.62 1.24 -0.38
CA SER A 23 12.26 0.07 -1.00
C SER A 23 13.79 0.21 -1.00
N LYS A 24 14.32 1.39 -1.31
CA LYS A 24 15.76 1.68 -1.28
C LYS A 24 16.30 1.68 0.14
N ASP A 25 15.66 2.40 1.04
CA ASP A 25 16.11 2.59 2.43
C ASP A 25 16.19 1.27 3.20
N GLN A 26 15.23 0.37 2.94
CA GLN A 26 15.16 -0.94 3.59
C GLN A 26 15.87 -2.04 2.80
N ASN A 27 16.44 -1.73 1.63
CA ASN A 27 17.05 -2.69 0.71
C ASN A 27 16.14 -3.90 0.39
N ILE A 28 14.89 -3.62 0.05
CA ILE A 28 13.87 -4.63 -0.30
C ILE A 28 13.28 -4.36 -1.67
N SER A 29 12.67 -5.37 -2.29
CA SER A 29 11.97 -5.17 -3.56
C SER A 29 10.74 -4.28 -3.40
N LEU A 30 10.34 -3.60 -4.48
CA LEU A 30 9.15 -2.76 -4.50
C LEU A 30 7.88 -3.55 -4.10
N ASN A 31 7.79 -4.80 -4.56
CA ASN A 31 6.68 -5.69 -4.21
C ASN A 31 6.65 -5.99 -2.70
N MET A 32 7.81 -6.18 -2.08
CA MET A 32 7.90 -6.40 -0.64
C MET A 32 7.49 -5.15 0.13
N ALA A 33 7.96 -3.98 -0.28
CA ALA A 33 7.57 -2.69 0.32
C ALA A 33 6.05 -2.50 0.26
N ILE A 34 5.42 -2.76 -0.90
CA ILE A 34 3.96 -2.69 -1.07
C ILE A 34 3.25 -3.68 -0.16
N ASN A 35 3.69 -4.95 -0.11
CA ASN A 35 3.07 -5.97 0.74
C ASN A 35 3.15 -5.61 2.23
N MET A 36 4.29 -5.09 2.68
CA MET A 36 4.48 -4.62 4.07
C MET A 36 3.52 -3.47 4.40
N LEU A 37 3.40 -2.48 3.51
CA LEU A 37 2.49 -1.34 3.70
C LEU A 37 1.02 -1.76 3.71
N LEU A 38 0.62 -2.68 2.82
CA LEU A 38 -0.74 -3.22 2.81
C LEU A 38 -1.04 -3.98 4.11
N GLY A 39 -0.12 -4.85 4.55
CA GLY A 39 -0.26 -5.57 5.82
C GLY A 39 -0.38 -4.62 7.01
N TYR A 40 0.48 -3.60 7.07
CA TYR A 40 0.41 -2.56 8.09
C TYR A 40 -0.95 -1.84 8.08
N ALA A 41 -1.43 -1.41 6.91
CA ALA A 41 -2.70 -0.70 6.79
C ALA A 41 -3.90 -1.54 7.25
N PHE A 42 -3.97 -2.83 6.89
CA PHE A 42 -5.04 -3.72 7.36
C PHE A 42 -4.96 -3.95 8.88
N ASN A 43 -3.77 -4.23 9.41
CA ASN A 43 -3.56 -4.41 10.85
C ASN A 43 -3.98 -3.16 11.64
N GLU A 44 -3.68 -1.96 11.13
CA GLU A 44 -4.04 -0.70 11.78
C GLU A 44 -5.56 -0.46 11.81
N ILE A 45 -6.28 -0.87 10.78
CA ILE A 45 -7.73 -0.75 10.72
C ILE A 45 -8.39 -1.69 11.72
N GLU A 46 -7.91 -2.93 11.78
CA GLU A 46 -8.34 -3.91 12.77
C GLU A 46 -8.05 -3.44 14.20
N ARG A 47 -6.83 -2.92 14.45
CA ARG A 47 -6.41 -2.37 15.75
C ARG A 47 -7.31 -1.22 16.21
N GLN A 48 -7.76 -0.39 15.27
CA GLN A 48 -8.64 0.75 15.56
C GLN A 48 -10.13 0.34 15.66
N ASN A 49 -10.43 -0.96 15.51
CA ASN A 49 -11.79 -1.51 15.41
C ASN A 49 -12.66 -0.75 14.39
N LYS A 50 -12.02 -0.22 13.34
CA LYS A 50 -12.68 0.48 12.24
C LYS A 50 -13.06 -0.52 11.18
N LYS A 51 -14.20 -0.33 10.53
CA LYS A 51 -14.48 -1.01 9.27
C LYS A 51 -13.76 -0.25 8.15
N PHE A 52 -13.10 -0.95 7.24
CA PHE A 52 -12.60 -0.32 6.02
C PHE A 52 -13.81 0.20 5.23
N GLU A 53 -14.06 1.50 5.30
CA GLU A 53 -15.03 2.15 4.43
C GLU A 53 -14.33 2.53 3.13
N LYS A 54 -14.91 2.14 1.99
CA LYS A 54 -14.43 2.55 0.67
C LYS A 54 -14.57 4.07 0.53
N LYS A 55 -13.54 4.81 0.95
CA LYS A 55 -13.40 6.24 0.68
C LYS A 55 -12.47 6.43 -0.50
N VAL A 56 -12.86 7.31 -1.42
CA VAL A 56 -11.95 7.83 -2.44
C VAL A 56 -10.96 8.73 -1.67
N VAL A 57 -9.75 8.23 -1.42
CA VAL A 57 -8.76 8.94 -0.59
C VAL A 57 -8.12 10.12 -1.33
N PHE A 58 -8.26 10.15 -2.66
CA PHE A 58 -7.74 11.22 -3.49
C PHE A 58 -8.72 11.54 -4.60
N GLU A 59 -9.24 12.76 -4.58
CA GLU A 59 -9.93 13.32 -5.74
C GLU A 59 -8.89 13.55 -6.83
N ALA A 60 -9.04 12.85 -7.96
CA ALA A 60 -8.31 13.21 -9.17
C ALA A 60 -8.79 14.61 -9.59
N LYS A 61 -7.90 15.61 -9.54
CA LYS A 61 -8.11 16.89 -10.21
C LYS A 61 -7.85 16.76 -11.70
#